data_AF-A0A0F9RC44-F1
#
_entry.id   AF-A0A0F9RC44-F1
#
_cell.length_a   1.000
_cell.length_b   1.000
_cell.length_c   1.000
_cell.angle_alpha   90.00
_cell.angle_beta   90.00
_cell.angle_gamma   90.00
#
_symmetry.space_group_name_H-M   'P 1'
#
loop_
_entity.id
_entity.type
_entity.pdbx_description
1 polymer ?
#
loop_
_entity_poly.entity_id
_entity_poly.type
_entity_poly.pdbx_seq_one_letter_code
_entity_poly.pdbx_strand_id
1 'polypeptide(L)'
;MADEATETTETTETTEVTETTETKPVVETAETKPNGETDDWRGAIQDEKLRDHAGKFTSVLDLVGKHFELRQSLSTAIQPLGKEPTEDQVTDYRKKMGIPETNEGYEFAVPEGHEPTDGDKAFQTSAAAAFHGLNISTEQAKGISEWWNEMATATLQAQIDDDKAYADETTAALKKEWPGQEFERNKAIADRAAVKIFKEEIDEIRKLETKDGRFILDHPAIIKMLAGYGREMEEGRLGNIMTDGELNDNDAQINAIQKKIEEATNSGDRELANRLYQEEQELYRKAFGASSVVGAEGRVV
;
A
#
# COMPACT_ATOMS: atom_id res chain seq x y z
N MET A 1 0.71 19.62 -61.81
CA MET A 1 1.69 20.54 -62.44
C MET A 1 3.05 19.97 -62.08
N ALA A 2 3.89 19.54 -63.03
CA ALA A 2 4.29 20.18 -64.29
C ALA A 2 5.19 21.41 -64.02
N ASP A 3 6.40 21.56 -64.58
CA ASP A 3 7.10 20.66 -65.51
C ASP A 3 8.64 20.75 -65.40
N GLU A 4 9.28 19.60 -65.59
CA GLU A 4 10.25 19.26 -66.66
C GLU A 4 11.27 20.30 -67.19
N ALA A 5 12.57 19.96 -67.04
CA ALA A 5 13.65 20.07 -68.05
C ALA A 5 14.91 19.35 -67.49
N THR A 6 15.52 18.26 -68.00
CA THR A 6 15.76 17.62 -69.32
C THR A 6 17.05 18.02 -70.04
N GLU A 7 18.11 17.20 -69.85
CA GLU A 7 19.18 16.78 -70.78
C GLU A 7 20.12 15.86 -69.96
N THR A 8 20.44 14.60 -70.28
CA THR A 8 20.41 13.80 -71.54
C THR A 8 21.41 14.32 -72.59
N THR A 9 22.20 13.54 -73.33
CA THR A 9 22.41 12.07 -73.45
C THR A 9 23.73 11.65 -72.73
N GLU A 10 24.47 10.54 -72.94
CA GLU A 10 24.47 9.29 -73.75
C GLU A 10 25.41 8.29 -72.97
N THR A 11 25.55 6.98 -73.20
CA THR A 11 25.03 6.06 -74.25
C THR A 11 24.87 4.61 -73.72
N THR A 12 24.40 3.74 -74.61
CA THR A 12 24.35 2.26 -74.69
C THR A 12 25.67 1.48 -74.38
N GLU A 13 25.74 0.14 -74.29
CA GLU A 13 24.88 -0.89 -74.91
C GLU A 13 24.72 -2.25 -74.18
N THR A 14 23.51 -2.80 -74.38
CA THR A 14 22.97 -4.17 -74.31
C THR A 14 23.90 -5.40 -74.26
N THR A 15 23.73 -6.20 -73.20
CA THR A 15 23.45 -7.66 -73.17
C THR A 15 23.92 -8.60 -74.30
N GLU A 16 24.67 -9.65 -73.95
CA GLU A 16 24.23 -11.03 -74.26
C GLU A 16 24.72 -12.05 -73.20
N VAL A 17 24.19 -13.28 -73.25
CA VAL A 17 24.33 -14.34 -72.24
C VAL A 17 25.00 -15.57 -72.86
N THR A 18 25.97 -16.19 -72.17
CA THR A 18 26.07 -17.66 -72.23
C THR A 18 26.75 -18.27 -71.00
N GLU A 19 26.16 -19.37 -70.56
CA GLU A 19 26.55 -20.27 -69.49
C GLU A 19 27.77 -21.12 -69.85
N THR A 20 28.79 -21.21 -68.98
CA THR A 20 29.60 -22.44 -68.83
C THR A 20 30.43 -22.48 -67.53
N THR A 21 30.06 -23.43 -66.66
CA THR A 21 30.93 -24.28 -65.81
C THR A 21 31.90 -23.68 -64.77
N GLU A 22 31.93 -24.35 -63.63
CA GLU A 22 32.90 -24.19 -62.53
C GLU A 22 34.37 -24.19 -62.98
N THR A 23 35.21 -23.35 -62.37
CA THR A 23 36.51 -23.85 -61.88
C THR A 23 37.01 -23.05 -60.67
N LYS A 24 37.28 -23.79 -59.59
CA LYS A 24 37.81 -23.30 -58.32
C LYS A 24 39.27 -22.82 -58.49
N PRO A 25 39.65 -21.59 -58.10
CA PRO A 25 41.07 -21.23 -58.02
C PRO A 25 41.73 -22.14 -56.96
N VAL A 26 42.82 -22.79 -57.35
CA VAL A 26 43.53 -23.76 -56.51
C VAL A 26 44.15 -23.03 -55.31
N VAL A 27 43.90 -23.55 -54.11
CA VAL A 27 44.69 -23.20 -52.93
C VAL A 27 46.09 -23.76 -53.14
N GLU A 28 47.04 -22.89 -53.51
CA GLU A 28 48.45 -23.26 -53.55
C GLU A 28 48.90 -23.60 -52.13
N THR A 29 49.09 -24.90 -51.88
CA THR A 29 49.45 -25.42 -50.57
C THR A 29 50.91 -25.12 -50.31
N ALA A 30 51.19 -23.95 -49.74
CA ALA A 30 52.51 -23.62 -49.21
C ALA A 30 52.90 -24.68 -48.17
N GLU A 31 53.89 -25.53 -48.50
CA GLU A 31 54.20 -26.73 -47.73
C GLU A 31 54.62 -26.41 -46.29
N THR A 32 53.92 -26.99 -45.32
CA THR A 32 54.32 -26.90 -43.91
C THR A 32 55.61 -27.67 -43.66
N LYS A 33 56.72 -26.97 -43.42
CA LYS A 33 57.89 -27.52 -42.73
C LYS A 33 57.82 -27.18 -41.24
N PRO A 34 57.75 -28.18 -40.33
CA PRO A 34 57.88 -27.95 -38.90
C PRO A 34 59.36 -27.80 -38.50
N ASN A 35 59.55 -27.29 -37.28
CA ASN A 35 60.83 -26.88 -36.67
C ASN A 35 61.56 -25.69 -37.37
N GLY A 36 62.11 -24.75 -36.60
CA GLY A 36 61.96 -24.66 -35.14
C GLY A 36 62.90 -23.68 -34.47
N GLU A 37 62.49 -22.43 -34.37
CA GLU A 37 62.99 -21.52 -33.36
C GLU A 37 61.83 -20.62 -32.92
N THR A 38 61.43 -20.73 -31.65
CA THR A 38 60.56 -19.72 -31.04
C THR A 38 61.46 -18.59 -30.59
N ASP A 39 61.88 -17.77 -31.55
CA ASP A 39 62.54 -16.50 -31.27
C ASP A 39 61.62 -15.73 -30.31
N ASP A 40 62.06 -15.57 -29.07
CA ASP A 40 61.14 -15.26 -27.98
C ASP A 40 60.76 -13.79 -28.06
N TRP A 41 59.66 -13.51 -28.78
CA TRP A 41 59.09 -12.19 -29.01
C TRP A 41 58.88 -11.38 -27.72
N ARG A 42 58.82 -12.05 -26.57
CA ARG A 42 58.76 -11.45 -25.22
C ARG A 42 60.06 -10.72 -24.86
N GLY A 43 61.20 -11.16 -25.38
CA GLY A 43 62.52 -10.52 -25.28
C GLY A 43 62.64 -9.19 -26.03
N ALA A 44 61.77 -8.93 -27.02
CA ALA A 44 61.66 -7.61 -27.66
C ALA A 44 60.90 -6.58 -26.80
N ILE A 45 60.24 -7.01 -25.72
CA ILE A 45 59.46 -6.16 -24.83
C ILE A 45 60.38 -5.55 -23.76
N GLN A 46 60.63 -4.24 -23.86
CA GLN A 46 61.50 -3.50 -22.93
C GLN A 46 60.86 -3.26 -21.55
N ASP A 47 59.53 -3.27 -21.45
CA ASP A 47 58.80 -3.14 -20.18
C ASP A 47 58.69 -4.52 -19.49
N GLU A 48 59.25 -4.62 -18.28
CA GLU A 48 59.30 -5.87 -17.52
C GLU A 48 57.92 -6.41 -17.11
N LYS A 49 56.93 -5.54 -16.88
CA LYS A 49 55.56 -5.96 -16.53
C LYS A 49 54.82 -6.46 -17.76
N LEU A 50 55.00 -5.82 -18.91
CA LEU A 50 54.46 -6.32 -20.18
C LEU A 50 55.12 -7.64 -20.59
N ARG A 51 56.42 -7.81 -20.30
CA ARG A 51 57.15 -9.08 -20.50
C ARG A 51 56.63 -10.20 -19.60
N ASP A 52 56.44 -9.95 -18.30
CA ASP A 52 55.79 -10.91 -17.38
C ASP A 52 54.38 -11.27 -17.82
N HIS A 53 53.59 -10.29 -18.28
CA HIS A 53 52.26 -10.56 -18.82
C HIS A 53 52.30 -11.39 -20.11
N ALA A 54 53.24 -11.10 -21.02
CA ALA A 54 53.47 -11.85 -22.25
C ALA A 54 53.95 -13.30 -22.01
N GLY A 55 54.64 -13.55 -20.89
CA GLY A 55 55.03 -14.88 -20.43
C GLY A 55 53.86 -15.80 -20.07
N LYS A 56 52.64 -15.26 -19.89
CA LYS A 56 51.43 -16.03 -19.53
C LYS A 56 50.67 -16.59 -20.75
N PHE A 57 51.04 -16.16 -21.96
CA PHE A 57 50.51 -16.68 -23.22
C PHE A 57 51.50 -17.61 -23.88
N THR A 58 51.02 -18.59 -24.64
CA THR A 58 51.85 -19.56 -25.36
C THR A 58 52.50 -18.96 -26.61
N SER A 59 51.76 -18.11 -27.35
CA SER A 59 52.17 -17.51 -28.62
C SER A 59 51.63 -16.09 -28.81
N VAL A 60 52.12 -15.37 -29.83
CA VAL A 60 51.55 -14.07 -30.25
C VAL A 60 50.08 -14.22 -30.66
N LEU A 61 49.72 -15.33 -31.31
CA LEU A 61 48.36 -15.60 -31.80
C LEU A 61 47.39 -15.86 -30.63
N ASP A 62 47.87 -16.54 -29.58
CA ASP A 62 47.18 -16.73 -28.30
C ASP A 62 46.98 -15.40 -27.55
N LEU A 63 48.01 -14.55 -27.46
CA LEU A 63 47.87 -13.17 -26.93
C LEU A 63 46.80 -12.37 -27.70
N VAL A 64 46.86 -12.36 -29.04
CA VAL A 64 45.92 -11.60 -29.87
C VAL A 64 44.49 -12.15 -29.76
N GLY A 65 44.33 -13.48 -29.73
CA GLY A 65 43.04 -14.13 -29.50
C GLY A 65 42.44 -13.77 -28.14
N LYS A 66 43.23 -13.88 -27.06
CA LYS A 66 42.79 -13.52 -25.70
C LYS A 66 42.56 -12.02 -25.52
N HIS A 67 43.31 -11.16 -26.22
CA HIS A 67 43.03 -9.72 -26.25
C HIS A 67 41.76 -9.40 -27.05
N PHE A 68 41.44 -10.15 -28.10
CA PHE A 68 40.18 -10.03 -28.84
C PHE A 68 38.98 -10.49 -27.98
N GLU A 69 39.07 -11.64 -27.32
CA GLU A 69 38.08 -12.12 -26.35
C GLU A 69 37.89 -11.12 -25.20
N LEU A 70 38.98 -10.56 -24.66
CA LEU A 70 38.93 -9.53 -23.62
C LEU A 70 38.25 -8.24 -24.14
N ARG A 71 38.53 -7.83 -25.38
CA ARG A 71 37.88 -6.65 -25.99
C ARG A 71 36.39 -6.88 -26.28
N GLN A 72 36.01 -8.10 -26.64
CA GLN A 72 34.61 -8.48 -26.89
C GLN A 72 33.82 -8.61 -25.58
N SER A 73 34.42 -9.17 -24.53
CA SER A 73 33.82 -9.20 -23.19
C SER A 73 33.78 -7.81 -22.54
N LEU A 74 34.77 -6.93 -22.77
CA LEU A 74 34.73 -5.53 -22.33
C LEU A 74 33.72 -4.67 -23.11
N SER A 75 33.37 -4.99 -24.35
CA SER A 75 32.33 -4.25 -25.09
C SER A 75 30.92 -4.61 -24.61
N THR A 76 30.71 -5.87 -24.22
CA THR A 76 29.47 -6.36 -23.60
C THR A 76 29.39 -6.01 -22.11
N ALA A 77 30.52 -5.86 -21.42
CA ALA A 77 30.58 -5.46 -20.02
C ALA A 77 29.80 -4.16 -19.74
N ILE A 78 29.13 -4.16 -18.59
CA ILE A 78 28.42 -3.02 -18.05
C ILE A 78 29.38 -2.32 -17.10
N GLN A 79 29.86 -1.13 -17.47
CA GLN A 79 30.67 -0.30 -16.59
C GLN A 79 29.79 0.17 -15.42
N PRO A 80 30.21 0.00 -14.15
CA PRO A 80 29.47 0.56 -13.03
C PRO A 80 29.47 2.09 -13.13
N LEU A 81 28.34 2.70 -12.77
CA LEU A 81 28.23 4.17 -12.76
C LEU A 81 29.28 4.77 -11.81
N GLY A 82 29.94 5.84 -12.28
CA GLY A 82 30.87 6.61 -11.47
C GLY A 82 30.18 7.38 -10.35
N LYS A 83 30.96 8.12 -9.54
CA LYS A 83 30.39 9.00 -8.50
C LYS A 83 29.56 10.14 -9.09
N GLU A 84 29.92 10.59 -10.28
CA GLU A 84 29.24 11.63 -11.07
C GLU A 84 29.22 11.14 -12.53
N PRO A 85 28.26 10.27 -12.92
CA PRO A 85 28.13 9.79 -14.29
C PRO A 85 27.47 10.85 -15.17
N THR A 86 27.82 10.91 -16.46
CA THR A 86 27.09 11.79 -17.41
C THR A 86 25.74 11.20 -17.79
N GLU A 87 24.81 12.03 -18.26
CA GLU A 87 23.46 11.58 -18.68
C GLU A 87 23.52 10.50 -19.77
N ASP A 88 24.49 10.59 -20.70
CA ASP A 88 24.77 9.56 -21.71
C ASP A 88 25.19 8.23 -21.05
N GLN A 89 26.10 8.26 -20.07
CA GLN A 89 26.56 7.08 -19.35
C GLN A 89 25.44 6.42 -18.53
N VAL A 90 24.56 7.23 -17.92
CA VAL A 90 23.35 6.74 -17.24
C VAL A 90 22.41 6.09 -18.25
N THR A 91 22.23 6.69 -19.42
CA THR A 91 21.33 6.18 -20.47
C THR A 91 21.83 4.86 -21.07
N ASP A 92 23.12 4.76 -21.41
CA ASP A 92 23.73 3.52 -21.89
C ASP A 92 23.75 2.42 -20.82
N TYR A 93 24.02 2.76 -19.55
CA TYR A 93 23.91 1.82 -18.44
C TYR A 93 22.48 1.28 -18.30
N ARG A 94 21.47 2.17 -18.32
CA ARG A 94 20.05 1.80 -18.24
C ARG A 94 19.64 0.86 -19.37
N LYS A 95 20.04 1.16 -20.60
CA LYS A 95 19.77 0.33 -21.79
C LYS A 95 20.42 -1.05 -21.69
N LYS A 96 21.66 -1.14 -21.21
CA LYS A 96 22.34 -2.44 -21.00
C LYS A 96 21.77 -3.25 -19.83
N MET A 97 21.21 -2.60 -18.81
CA MET A 97 20.67 -3.24 -17.60
C MET A 97 19.17 -3.60 -17.69
N GLY A 98 18.47 -3.26 -18.79
CA GLY A 98 17.03 -3.45 -18.88
C GLY A 98 16.25 -2.55 -17.91
N ILE A 99 16.71 -1.31 -17.74
CA ILE A 99 16.05 -0.28 -16.93
C ILE A 99 15.24 0.64 -17.86
N PRO A 100 13.96 0.92 -17.55
CA PRO A 100 13.13 1.84 -18.34
C PRO A 100 13.75 3.23 -18.57
N GLU A 101 13.51 3.81 -19.75
CA GLU A 101 13.93 5.19 -20.04
C GLU A 101 13.18 6.22 -19.17
N THR A 102 11.91 5.96 -18.85
CA THR A 102 11.07 6.76 -17.93
C THR A 102 10.56 5.89 -16.77
N ASN A 103 10.13 6.54 -15.68
CA ASN A 103 9.42 5.88 -14.58
C ASN A 103 8.12 5.18 -15.03
N GLU A 104 7.46 5.68 -16.06
CA GLU A 104 6.21 5.10 -16.60
C GLU A 104 6.38 3.67 -17.16
N GLY A 105 7.62 3.23 -17.45
CA GLY A 105 7.92 1.88 -17.95
C GLY A 105 8.03 0.77 -16.90
N TYR A 106 7.61 1.00 -15.65
CA TYR A 106 7.50 -0.06 -14.64
C TYR A 106 6.07 -0.60 -14.54
N GLU A 107 5.86 -1.83 -14.96
CA GLU A 107 4.61 -2.56 -14.79
C GLU A 107 4.56 -3.22 -13.40
N PHE A 108 3.65 -2.77 -12.54
CA PHE A 108 3.40 -3.37 -11.23
C PHE A 108 2.27 -4.40 -11.32
N ALA A 109 2.56 -5.65 -10.93
CA ALA A 109 1.55 -6.68 -10.87
C ALA A 109 0.53 -6.37 -9.75
N VAL A 110 -0.73 -6.16 -10.12
CA VAL A 110 -1.85 -6.07 -9.16
C VAL A 110 -2.33 -7.49 -8.83
N PRO A 111 -2.55 -7.84 -7.55
CA PRO A 111 -3.11 -9.14 -7.17
C PRO A 111 -4.47 -9.42 -7.83
N GLU A 112 -4.72 -10.68 -8.22
CA GLU A 112 -5.99 -11.06 -8.85
C GLU A 112 -7.20 -10.72 -7.94
N GLY A 113 -8.27 -10.24 -8.57
CA GLY A 113 -9.51 -9.87 -7.87
C GLY A 113 -9.53 -8.51 -7.18
N HIS A 114 -8.42 -7.75 -7.18
CA HIS A 114 -8.39 -6.38 -6.64
C HIS A 114 -8.31 -5.34 -7.77
N GLU A 115 -9.22 -4.37 -7.77
CA GLU A 115 -9.01 -3.13 -8.51
C GLU A 115 -8.09 -2.20 -7.68
N PRO A 116 -7.04 -1.60 -8.26
CA PRO A 116 -6.15 -0.72 -7.51
C PRO A 116 -6.91 0.55 -7.11
N THR A 117 -6.87 0.89 -5.83
CA THR A 117 -7.42 2.15 -5.30
C THR A 117 -6.59 3.34 -5.80
N ASP A 118 -7.09 4.56 -5.59
CA ASP A 118 -6.30 5.76 -5.91
C ASP A 118 -5.07 5.91 -4.99
N GLY A 119 -5.09 5.28 -3.81
CA GLY A 119 -3.91 5.12 -2.95
C GLY A 119 -2.87 4.19 -3.57
N ASP A 120 -3.29 3.05 -4.13
CA ASP A 120 -2.40 2.09 -4.79
C ASP A 120 -1.76 2.68 -6.04
N LYS A 121 -2.53 3.44 -6.85
CA LYS A 121 -2.01 4.17 -8.02
C LYS A 121 -0.96 5.21 -7.63
N ALA A 122 -1.19 5.93 -6.53
CA ALA A 122 -0.22 6.89 -5.99
C ALA A 122 1.05 6.18 -5.46
N PHE A 123 0.90 5.03 -4.80
CA PHE A 123 2.02 4.20 -4.36
C PHE A 123 2.83 3.65 -5.54
N GLN A 124 2.19 3.09 -6.57
CA GLN A 124 2.83 2.62 -7.80
C GLN A 124 3.59 3.74 -8.51
N THR A 125 3.00 4.95 -8.61
CA THR A 125 3.67 6.13 -9.18
C THR A 125 4.91 6.53 -8.38
N SER A 126 4.85 6.46 -7.04
CA SER A 126 5.97 6.73 -6.15
C SER A 126 7.08 5.67 -6.25
N ALA A 127 6.69 4.39 -6.28
CA ALA A 127 7.60 3.26 -6.45
C ALA A 127 8.31 3.31 -7.81
N ALA A 128 7.60 3.64 -8.89
CA ALA A 128 8.16 3.86 -10.23
C ALA A 128 9.25 4.95 -10.24
N ALA A 129 8.99 6.09 -9.58
CA ALA A 129 9.97 7.16 -9.46
C ALA A 129 11.20 6.74 -8.63
N ALA A 130 10.99 6.02 -7.52
CA ALA A 130 12.07 5.48 -6.69
C ALA A 130 12.92 4.45 -7.45
N PHE A 131 12.30 3.52 -8.17
CA PHE A 131 12.99 2.48 -8.95
C PHE A 131 13.81 3.08 -10.10
N HIS A 132 13.28 4.11 -10.79
CA HIS A 132 14.02 4.83 -11.83
C HIS A 132 15.24 5.56 -11.26
N GLY A 133 15.07 6.27 -10.14
CA GLY A 133 16.15 6.96 -9.44
C GLY A 133 17.23 6.03 -8.89
N LEU A 134 16.84 4.83 -8.45
CA LEU A 134 17.76 3.80 -7.95
C LEU A 134 18.36 2.91 -9.06
N ASN A 135 17.96 3.09 -10.32
CA ASN A 135 18.43 2.30 -11.47
C ASN A 135 18.14 0.80 -11.31
N ILE A 136 16.91 0.45 -10.92
CA ILE A 136 16.40 -0.92 -10.78
C ILE A 136 15.88 -1.41 -12.15
N SER A 137 16.23 -2.63 -12.59
CA SER A 137 15.75 -3.18 -13.87
C SER A 137 14.27 -3.56 -13.81
N THR A 138 13.58 -3.67 -14.95
CA THR A 138 12.18 -4.12 -14.98
C THR A 138 12.01 -5.53 -14.36
N GLU A 139 12.99 -6.42 -14.55
CA GLU A 139 13.00 -7.75 -13.94
C GLU A 139 13.13 -7.69 -12.40
N GLN A 140 14.01 -6.83 -11.89
CA GLN A 140 14.16 -6.61 -10.45
C GLN A 140 12.91 -5.95 -9.85
N ALA A 141 12.35 -4.94 -10.52
CA ALA A 141 11.13 -4.26 -10.10
C ALA A 141 9.94 -5.23 -10.04
N LYS A 142 9.82 -6.14 -11.02
CA LYS A 142 8.84 -7.22 -11.00
C LYS A 142 9.03 -8.14 -9.79
N GLY A 143 10.23 -8.68 -9.58
CA GLY A 143 10.51 -9.58 -8.44
C GLY A 143 10.28 -8.92 -7.07
N ILE A 144 10.58 -7.62 -6.94
CA ILE A 144 10.27 -6.83 -5.73
C ILE A 144 8.75 -6.68 -5.56
N SER A 145 8.00 -6.49 -6.65
CA SER A 145 6.53 -6.37 -6.62
C SER A 145 5.85 -7.69 -6.26
N GLU A 146 6.34 -8.81 -6.82
CA GLU A 146 5.87 -10.17 -6.48
C GLU A 146 6.13 -10.47 -5.00
N TRP A 147 7.35 -10.23 -4.50
CA TRP A 147 7.68 -10.38 -3.07
C TRP A 147 6.85 -9.46 -2.16
N TRP A 148 6.60 -8.21 -2.56
CA TRP A 148 5.76 -7.27 -1.80
C TRP A 148 4.32 -7.77 -1.69
N ASN A 149 3.75 -8.27 -2.79
CA ASN A 149 2.40 -8.83 -2.81
C ASN A 149 2.29 -10.11 -1.95
N GLU A 150 3.31 -10.98 -1.98
CA GLU A 150 3.40 -12.13 -1.07
C GLU A 150 3.47 -11.69 0.39
N MET A 151 4.32 -10.72 0.72
CA MET A 151 4.48 -10.19 2.08
C MET A 151 3.20 -9.52 2.59
N ALA A 152 2.52 -8.72 1.76
CA ALA A 152 1.24 -8.09 2.09
C ALA A 152 0.15 -9.15 2.36
N THR A 153 0.07 -10.18 1.52
CA THR A 153 -0.86 -11.31 1.70
C THR A 153 -0.58 -12.08 2.99
N ALA A 154 0.70 -12.36 3.28
CA ALA A 154 1.12 -13.03 4.50
C ALA A 154 0.86 -12.19 5.76
N THR A 155 1.02 -10.86 5.68
CA THR A 155 0.72 -9.93 6.79
C THR A 155 -0.78 -9.88 7.07
N LEU A 156 -1.61 -9.80 6.03
CA LEU A 156 -3.07 -9.83 6.15
C LEU A 156 -3.56 -11.16 6.77
N GLN A 157 -3.03 -12.29 6.31
CA GLN A 157 -3.37 -13.60 6.88
C GLN A 157 -2.93 -13.71 8.36
N ALA A 158 -1.73 -13.23 8.70
CA ALA A 158 -1.26 -13.23 10.09
C ALA A 158 -2.12 -12.36 11.01
N GLN A 159 -2.63 -11.21 10.52
CA GLN A 159 -3.58 -10.39 11.25
C GLN A 159 -4.92 -11.11 11.45
N ILE A 160 -5.47 -11.74 10.40
CA ILE A 160 -6.72 -12.52 10.49
C ILE A 160 -6.60 -13.66 11.51
N ASP A 161 -5.46 -14.35 11.56
CA ASP A 161 -5.23 -15.44 12.52
C ASP A 161 -5.03 -14.94 13.96
N ASP A 162 -4.39 -13.79 14.17
CA ASP A 162 -4.23 -13.15 15.49
C ASP A 162 -5.55 -12.58 16.04
N ASP A 163 -6.33 -11.89 15.20
CA ASP A 163 -7.66 -11.38 15.57
C ASP A 163 -8.63 -12.51 15.90
N LYS A 164 -8.56 -13.63 15.16
CA LYS A 164 -9.30 -14.85 15.49
C LYS A 164 -8.86 -15.46 16.81
N ALA A 165 -7.54 -15.60 17.05
CA ALA A 165 -7.02 -16.13 18.31
C ALA A 165 -7.46 -15.26 19.51
N TYR A 166 -7.44 -13.94 19.36
CA TYR A 166 -7.93 -13.00 20.36
C TYR A 166 -9.46 -13.06 20.56
N ALA A 167 -10.24 -13.27 19.51
CA ALA A 167 -11.69 -13.46 19.60
C ALA A 167 -12.04 -14.77 20.33
N ASP A 168 -11.29 -15.85 20.09
CA ASP A 168 -11.43 -17.13 20.81
C ASP A 168 -11.01 -16.99 22.28
N GLU A 169 -9.89 -16.32 22.61
CA GLU A 169 -9.48 -16.03 24.00
C GLU A 169 -10.51 -15.17 24.73
N THR A 170 -10.96 -14.08 24.10
CA THR A 170 -12.01 -13.19 24.59
C THR A 170 -13.30 -13.95 24.88
N THR A 171 -13.72 -14.82 23.95
CA THR A 171 -14.91 -15.65 24.11
C THR A 171 -14.75 -16.67 25.24
N ALA A 172 -13.57 -17.27 25.41
CA ALA A 172 -13.29 -18.19 26.50
C ALA A 172 -13.28 -17.49 27.87
N ALA A 173 -12.71 -16.28 27.97
CA ALA A 173 -12.72 -15.46 29.17
C ALA A 173 -14.16 -15.06 29.57
N LEU A 174 -14.95 -14.55 28.61
CA LEU A 174 -16.34 -14.18 28.85
C LEU A 174 -17.22 -15.38 29.22
N LYS A 175 -17.02 -16.57 28.63
CA LYS A 175 -17.72 -17.80 29.02
C LYS A 175 -17.31 -18.35 30.39
N LYS A 176 -16.14 -17.97 30.91
CA LYS A 176 -15.69 -18.26 32.28
C LYS A 176 -16.32 -17.28 33.29
N GLU A 177 -16.51 -16.02 32.92
CA GLU A 177 -17.23 -15.03 33.75
C GLU A 177 -18.76 -15.24 33.73
N TRP A 178 -19.31 -15.71 32.62
CA TRP A 178 -20.76 -15.88 32.39
C TRP A 178 -21.10 -17.32 31.96
N PRO A 179 -21.12 -18.29 32.89
CA PRO A 179 -21.22 -19.71 32.53
C PRO A 179 -22.56 -20.11 31.89
N GLY A 180 -22.49 -21.01 30.91
CA GLY A 180 -23.66 -21.62 30.27
C GLY A 180 -24.50 -20.62 29.47
N GLN A 181 -25.82 -20.62 29.70
CA GLN A 181 -26.75 -19.70 29.00
C GLN A 181 -26.54 -18.23 29.37
N GLU A 182 -25.79 -17.93 30.44
CA GLU A 182 -25.59 -16.54 30.85
C GLU A 182 -24.76 -15.75 29.83
N PHE A 183 -23.75 -16.36 29.19
CA PHE A 183 -22.95 -15.74 28.15
C PHE A 183 -23.82 -15.25 26.97
N GLU A 184 -24.65 -16.12 26.39
CA GLU A 184 -25.50 -15.77 25.24
C GLU A 184 -26.55 -14.71 25.63
N ARG A 185 -27.12 -14.80 26.84
CA ARG A 185 -28.03 -13.77 27.38
C ARG A 185 -27.33 -12.43 27.50
N ASN A 186 -26.14 -12.40 28.12
CA ASN A 186 -25.39 -11.17 28.39
C ASN A 186 -24.86 -10.53 27.11
N LYS A 187 -24.45 -11.33 26.12
CA LYS A 187 -24.11 -10.83 24.77
C LYS A 187 -25.32 -10.19 24.11
N ALA A 188 -26.46 -10.88 24.06
CA ALA A 188 -27.67 -10.31 23.45
C ALA A 188 -28.17 -9.05 24.18
N ILE A 189 -27.94 -8.92 25.49
CA ILE A 189 -28.19 -7.69 26.27
C ILE A 189 -27.21 -6.59 25.84
N ALA A 190 -25.92 -6.88 25.70
CA ALA A 190 -24.92 -5.92 25.23
C ALA A 190 -25.22 -5.42 23.79
N ASP A 191 -25.62 -6.31 22.88
CA ASP A 191 -25.99 -5.98 21.51
C ASP A 191 -27.21 -5.03 21.47
N ARG A 192 -28.23 -5.29 22.32
CA ARG A 192 -29.39 -4.39 22.48
C ARG A 192 -29.00 -3.04 23.08
N ALA A 193 -28.12 -3.03 24.08
CA ALA A 193 -27.62 -1.81 24.69
C ALA A 193 -26.84 -0.96 23.67
N ALA A 194 -25.97 -1.57 22.87
CA ALA A 194 -25.20 -0.89 21.83
C ALA A 194 -26.14 -0.18 20.83
N VAL A 195 -27.14 -0.89 20.28
CA VAL A 195 -28.11 -0.30 19.33
C VAL A 195 -28.93 0.82 19.97
N LYS A 196 -29.30 0.73 21.26
CA LYS A 196 -30.08 1.78 21.92
C LYS A 196 -29.24 2.97 22.42
N ILE A 197 -27.94 2.80 22.62
CA ILE A 197 -26.99 3.86 23.02
C ILE A 197 -26.48 4.62 21.79
N PHE A 198 -26.06 3.91 20.74
CA PHE A 198 -25.44 4.48 19.54
C PHE A 198 -26.40 4.63 18.34
N LYS A 199 -27.69 4.36 18.51
CA LYS A 199 -28.81 4.62 17.58
C LYS A 199 -28.44 4.69 16.08
N GLU A 200 -28.38 5.88 15.50
CA GLU A 200 -28.06 6.15 14.10
C GLU A 200 -26.57 5.91 13.78
N GLU A 201 -25.67 6.24 14.72
CA GLU A 201 -24.22 6.08 14.58
C GLU A 201 -23.74 4.62 14.70
N ILE A 202 -24.59 3.66 15.09
CA ILE A 202 -24.19 2.28 15.40
C ILE A 202 -23.42 1.60 14.26
N ASP A 203 -23.77 1.89 13.00
CA ASP A 203 -23.10 1.33 11.83
C ASP A 203 -21.80 2.06 11.45
N GLU A 204 -21.49 3.19 12.08
CA GLU A 204 -20.15 3.79 12.08
C GLU A 204 -19.33 3.23 13.26
N ILE A 205 -19.90 3.18 14.47
CA ILE A 205 -19.24 2.65 15.67
C ILE A 205 -18.84 1.17 15.49
N ARG A 206 -19.64 0.36 14.77
CA ARG A 206 -19.29 -1.01 14.36
C ARG A 206 -18.03 -1.12 13.48
N LYS A 207 -17.66 -0.06 12.77
CA LYS A 207 -16.48 0.03 11.90
C LYS A 207 -15.30 0.73 12.57
N LEU A 208 -15.46 1.24 13.79
CA LEU A 208 -14.36 1.85 14.52
C LEU A 208 -13.42 0.79 15.04
N GLU A 209 -12.24 0.72 14.43
CA GLU A 209 -11.13 -0.11 14.88
C GLU A 209 -10.32 0.60 15.98
N THR A 210 -9.79 -0.21 16.90
CA THR A 210 -8.76 0.20 17.85
C THR A 210 -7.41 0.35 17.14
N LYS A 211 -6.42 0.93 17.82
CA LYS A 211 -5.04 1.06 17.31
C LYS A 211 -4.37 -0.28 16.90
N ASP A 212 -4.97 -1.40 17.28
CA ASP A 212 -4.50 -2.76 17.04
C ASP A 212 -5.35 -3.48 15.96
N GLY A 213 -6.13 -2.74 15.16
CA GLY A 213 -6.92 -3.25 14.02
C GLY A 213 -8.28 -3.87 14.38
N ARG A 214 -8.63 -3.94 15.67
CA ARG A 214 -9.81 -4.70 16.16
C ARG A 214 -10.99 -3.80 16.47
N PHE A 215 -12.20 -4.19 16.06
CA PHE A 215 -13.44 -3.42 16.28
C PHE A 215 -13.70 -3.12 17.76
N ILE A 216 -14.06 -1.87 18.06
CA ILE A 216 -14.21 -1.37 19.44
C ILE A 216 -15.35 -2.04 20.22
N LEU A 217 -16.41 -2.48 19.54
CA LEU A 217 -17.57 -3.13 20.17
C LEU A 217 -17.30 -4.58 20.58
N ASP A 218 -16.39 -5.27 19.89
CA ASP A 218 -15.98 -6.65 20.23
C ASP A 218 -14.97 -6.70 21.39
N HIS A 219 -14.46 -5.55 21.85
CA HIS A 219 -13.52 -5.49 22.94
C HIS A 219 -14.17 -5.92 24.28
N PRO A 220 -13.62 -6.91 25.03
CA PRO A 220 -14.29 -7.52 26.19
C PRO A 220 -14.69 -6.56 27.30
N ALA A 221 -13.96 -5.46 27.51
CA ALA A 221 -14.35 -4.44 28.48
C ALA A 221 -15.59 -3.65 28.02
N ILE A 222 -15.75 -3.43 26.73
CA ILE A 222 -16.90 -2.73 26.12
C ILE A 222 -18.12 -3.66 26.13
N ILE A 223 -17.97 -4.93 25.74
CA ILE A 223 -19.03 -5.95 25.87
C ILE A 223 -19.54 -6.04 27.31
N LYS A 224 -18.64 -6.09 28.31
CA LYS A 224 -19.02 -6.16 29.73
C LYS A 224 -19.68 -4.89 30.24
N MET A 225 -19.23 -3.71 29.80
CA MET A 225 -19.87 -2.43 30.10
C MET A 225 -21.30 -2.36 29.52
N LEU A 226 -21.47 -2.70 28.24
CA LEU A 226 -22.76 -2.70 27.54
C LEU A 226 -23.73 -3.75 28.12
N ALA A 227 -23.24 -4.94 28.49
CA ALA A 227 -24.03 -5.94 29.22
C ALA A 227 -24.49 -5.41 30.59
N GLY A 228 -23.65 -4.62 31.28
CA GLY A 228 -24.02 -3.92 32.52
C GLY A 228 -25.15 -2.93 32.32
N TYR A 229 -24.98 -1.96 31.42
CA TYR A 229 -26.02 -0.96 31.09
C TYR A 229 -27.33 -1.62 30.63
N GLY A 230 -27.25 -2.61 29.74
CA GLY A 230 -28.43 -3.32 29.23
C GLY A 230 -29.19 -4.08 30.32
N ARG A 231 -28.51 -4.63 31.34
CA ARG A 231 -29.18 -5.20 32.52
C ARG A 231 -29.89 -4.13 33.34
N GLU A 232 -29.26 -3.00 33.61
CA GLU A 232 -29.90 -1.93 34.40
C GLU A 232 -31.06 -1.24 33.65
N MET A 233 -31.05 -1.30 32.31
CA MET A 233 -32.19 -0.96 31.46
C MET A 233 -33.31 -2.00 31.55
N GLU A 234 -33.01 -3.31 31.48
CA GLU A 234 -34.00 -4.38 31.58
C GLU A 234 -34.59 -4.54 32.99
N GLU A 235 -33.80 -4.25 34.04
CA GLU A 235 -34.25 -4.13 35.43
C GLU A 235 -35.04 -2.83 35.71
N GLY A 236 -35.13 -1.92 34.73
CA GLY A 236 -35.82 -0.62 34.85
C GLY A 236 -35.14 0.37 35.82
N ARG A 237 -33.92 0.08 36.27
CA ARG A 237 -33.21 0.83 37.31
C ARG A 237 -32.57 2.12 36.80
N LEU A 238 -32.26 2.19 35.51
CA LEU A 238 -31.95 3.45 34.80
C LEU A 238 -33.23 4.20 34.37
N GLY A 239 -34.41 3.73 34.77
CA GLY A 239 -35.71 4.14 34.24
C GLY A 239 -35.98 3.59 32.84
N ASN A 240 -37.17 3.87 32.32
CA ASN A 240 -37.39 3.74 30.88
C ASN A 240 -36.53 4.79 30.18
N ILE A 241 -35.41 4.38 29.55
CA ILE A 241 -34.74 5.24 28.56
C ILE A 241 -35.80 5.53 27.48
N MET A 242 -36.27 6.77 27.47
CA MET A 242 -37.35 7.23 26.60
C MET A 242 -37.02 7.02 25.12
N THR A 243 -38.05 6.77 24.33
CA THR A 243 -37.95 6.89 22.87
C THR A 243 -37.79 8.37 22.48
N ASP A 244 -37.25 8.63 21.29
CA ASP A 244 -37.05 10.01 20.82
C ASP A 244 -38.37 10.78 20.64
N GLY A 245 -39.48 10.08 20.37
CA GLY A 245 -40.82 10.68 20.43
C GLY A 245 -41.17 11.17 21.85
N GLU A 246 -40.95 10.32 22.86
CA GLU A 246 -41.18 10.69 24.27
C GLU A 246 -40.24 11.81 24.73
N LEU A 247 -38.96 11.82 24.33
CA LEU A 247 -38.04 12.92 24.68
C LEU A 247 -38.53 14.26 24.10
N ASN A 248 -38.84 14.32 22.81
CA ASN A 248 -39.37 15.51 22.16
C ASN A 248 -40.71 15.98 22.79
N ASP A 249 -41.60 15.04 23.16
CA ASP A 249 -42.86 15.37 23.82
C ASP A 249 -42.67 15.92 25.25
N ASN A 250 -41.69 15.43 26.02
CA ASN A 250 -41.39 15.98 27.35
C ASN A 250 -40.67 17.34 27.22
N ASP A 251 -39.75 17.53 26.26
CA ASP A 251 -39.13 18.84 25.99
C ASP A 251 -40.17 19.88 25.57
N ALA A 252 -41.14 19.51 24.73
CA ALA A 252 -42.27 20.39 24.39
C ALA A 252 -43.12 20.76 25.62
N GLN A 253 -43.32 19.83 26.56
CA GLN A 253 -44.02 20.09 27.82
C GLN A 253 -43.23 20.99 28.77
N ILE A 254 -41.91 20.79 28.90
CA ILE A 254 -41.01 21.62 29.71
C ILE A 254 -41.02 23.07 29.20
N ASN A 255 -40.83 23.29 27.90
CA ASN A 255 -40.91 24.62 27.28
C ASN A 255 -42.29 25.29 27.51
N ALA A 256 -43.38 24.51 27.42
CA ALA A 256 -44.73 25.01 27.68
C ALA A 256 -45.00 25.34 29.16
N ILE A 257 -44.32 24.68 30.10
CA ILE A 257 -44.41 24.97 31.54
C ILE A 257 -43.55 26.18 31.90
N GLN A 258 -42.32 26.30 31.36
CA GLN A 258 -41.46 27.47 31.52
C GLN A 258 -42.16 28.76 31.11
N LYS A 259 -42.87 28.76 29.97
CA LYS A 259 -43.69 29.91 29.56
C LYS A 259 -44.81 30.23 30.56
N LYS A 260 -45.51 29.23 31.11
CA LYS A 260 -46.53 29.45 32.15
C LYS A 260 -45.93 29.98 33.45
N ILE A 261 -44.71 29.57 33.80
CA ILE A 261 -43.96 30.08 34.96
C ILE A 261 -43.64 31.57 34.77
N GLU A 262 -43.21 31.99 33.58
CA GLU A 262 -43.02 33.41 33.25
C GLU A 262 -44.34 34.19 33.34
N GLU A 263 -45.42 33.68 32.77
CA GLU A 263 -46.76 34.31 32.82
C GLU A 263 -47.29 34.43 34.27
N ALA A 264 -47.14 33.39 35.09
CA ALA A 264 -47.50 33.41 36.52
C ALA A 264 -46.62 34.37 37.34
N THR A 265 -45.32 34.41 37.06
CA THR A 265 -44.37 35.30 37.76
C THR A 265 -44.62 36.76 37.41
N ASN A 266 -44.87 37.08 36.14
CA ASN A 266 -45.17 38.43 35.67
C ASN A 266 -46.55 38.94 36.13
N SER A 267 -47.51 38.05 36.37
CA SER A 267 -48.82 38.38 36.98
C SER A 267 -48.79 38.38 38.51
N GLY A 268 -47.70 37.93 39.13
CA GLY A 268 -47.49 37.94 40.59
C GLY A 268 -48.07 36.74 41.34
N ASP A 269 -48.63 35.73 40.64
CA ASP A 269 -49.16 34.52 41.26
C ASP A 269 -48.02 33.55 41.64
N ARG A 270 -47.48 33.76 42.84
CA ARG A 270 -46.42 32.94 43.43
C ARG A 270 -46.86 31.51 43.75
N GLU A 271 -48.15 31.25 43.98
CA GLU A 271 -48.64 29.90 44.27
C GLU A 271 -48.81 29.07 42.99
N LEU A 272 -49.19 29.69 41.89
CA LEU A 272 -49.17 29.05 40.56
C LEU A 272 -47.74 28.83 40.07
N ALA A 273 -46.87 29.84 40.16
CA ALA A 273 -45.45 29.70 39.78
C ALA A 273 -44.75 28.58 40.55
N ASN A 274 -44.88 28.53 41.88
CA ASN A 274 -44.27 27.47 42.71
C ASN A 274 -44.76 26.05 42.37
N ARG A 275 -46.02 25.88 41.96
CA ARG A 275 -46.55 24.57 41.53
C ARG A 275 -46.02 24.17 40.16
N LEU A 276 -45.97 25.12 39.22
CA LEU A 276 -45.42 24.87 37.88
C LEU A 276 -43.92 24.54 37.93
N TYR A 277 -43.14 25.17 38.81
CA TYR A 277 -41.76 24.76 39.08
C TYR A 277 -41.65 23.32 39.61
N GLN A 278 -42.60 22.84 40.41
CA GLN A 278 -42.59 21.44 40.87
C GLN A 278 -42.92 20.47 39.72
N GLU A 279 -43.90 20.81 38.89
CA GLU A 279 -44.28 20.06 37.67
C GLU A 279 -43.11 19.99 36.67
N GLU A 280 -42.38 21.09 36.47
CA GLU A 280 -41.15 21.17 35.68
C GLU A 280 -40.06 20.21 36.21
N GLN A 281 -39.78 20.24 37.52
CA GLN A 281 -38.76 19.38 38.13
C GLN A 281 -39.14 17.89 38.11
N GLU A 282 -40.44 17.55 38.16
CA GLU A 282 -40.90 16.18 37.96
C GLU A 282 -40.71 15.71 36.51
N LEU A 283 -40.94 16.58 35.51
CA LEU A 283 -40.64 16.26 34.11
C LEU A 283 -39.13 16.11 33.86
N TYR A 284 -38.28 17.00 34.40
CA TYR A 284 -36.82 16.83 34.30
C TYR A 284 -36.36 15.51 34.95
N ARG A 285 -36.85 15.16 36.14
CA ARG A 285 -36.55 13.87 36.79
C ARG A 285 -37.03 12.67 35.97
N LYS A 286 -38.16 12.80 35.28
CA LYS A 286 -38.74 11.75 34.44
C LYS A 286 -37.97 11.56 33.13
N ALA A 287 -37.49 12.64 32.50
CA ALA A 287 -36.75 12.60 31.24
C ALA A 287 -35.26 12.27 31.39
N PHE A 288 -34.59 12.77 32.43
CA PHE A 288 -33.14 12.65 32.63
C PHE A 288 -32.74 11.83 33.88
N GLY A 289 -33.72 11.16 34.50
CA GLY A 289 -33.53 10.35 35.71
C GLY A 289 -33.33 11.19 36.98
N ALA A 290 -33.01 10.52 38.09
CA ALA A 290 -32.78 11.16 39.39
C ALA A 290 -31.40 11.85 39.52
N SER A 291 -30.76 12.20 38.40
CA SER A 291 -29.50 12.93 38.37
C SER A 291 -29.72 14.39 38.77
N SER A 292 -29.02 14.84 39.81
CA SER A 292 -28.86 16.28 40.06
C SER A 292 -28.13 16.92 38.88
N VAL A 293 -28.75 17.87 38.18
CA VAL A 293 -28.09 18.65 37.14
C VAL A 293 -26.86 19.34 37.74
N VAL A 294 -25.70 19.14 37.10
CA VAL A 294 -24.40 19.55 37.62
C VAL A 294 -24.36 21.08 37.80
N GLY A 295 -24.37 21.53 39.06
CA GLY A 295 -24.33 22.96 39.39
C GLY A 295 -25.05 23.35 40.69
N ALA A 296 -25.94 22.51 41.24
CA ALA A 296 -26.80 22.86 42.38
C ALA A 296 -26.05 23.20 43.68
N GLU A 297 -24.90 22.60 43.96
CA GLU A 297 -24.05 22.93 45.12
C GLU A 297 -23.00 24.04 44.80
N GLY A 298 -23.05 24.62 43.60
CA GLY A 298 -22.01 25.48 43.03
C GLY A 298 -22.20 27.00 43.23
N ARG A 299 -23.08 27.46 44.13
CA ARG A 299 -23.20 28.90 44.45
C ARG A 299 -23.91 29.20 45.79
N VAL A 300 -23.16 29.09 46.89
CA VAL A 300 -23.51 29.75 48.16
C VAL A 300 -22.91 31.15 48.15
N VAL A 301 -23.73 32.17 48.47
CA VAL A 301 -23.34 33.55 48.84
C VAL A 301 -24.27 34.01 49.96
#